data_AF-A0A453HRH6-F1
#
_entry.id   AF-A0A453HRH6-F1
#
_cell.length_a   1.000
_cell.length_b   1.000
_cell.length_c   1.000
_cell.angle_alpha   90.00
_cell.angle_beta   90.00
_cell.angle_gamma   90.00
#
_symmetry.space_group_name_H-M   'P 1'
#
loop_
_entity.id
_entity.type
_entity.pdbx_description
1 polymer ?
#
loop_
_entity_poly.entity_id
_entity_poly.type
_entity_poly.pdbx_seq_one_letter_code
_entity_poly.pdbx_strand_id
1 'polypeptide(L)'
;MIDDKELQSALSGFSSQSFSLRTVHLLMYLFTNTNVRKIGPKEFTSVFYSLQNWRGIFERFDRDRSGRIDAPELRDALLDLGYSVSPTVLDLLVSKFDKTGGKNKAVEYDNFIE
;
A
#
# COMPACT_ATOMS: atom_id res chain seq x y z
N MET A 1 6.53 15.44 -18.31
CA MET A 1 6.08 15.37 -16.90
C MET A 1 4.88 14.45 -16.87
N ILE A 2 4.86 13.52 -15.93
CA ILE A 2 3.87 12.45 -15.84
C ILE A 2 2.69 12.96 -15.01
N ASP A 3 1.47 12.87 -15.53
CA ASP A 3 0.25 13.23 -14.79
C ASP A 3 -0.29 12.10 -13.90
N ASP A 4 -1.37 12.36 -13.16
CA ASP A 4 -1.93 11.40 -12.20
C ASP A 4 -2.50 10.15 -12.87
N LYS A 5 -3.09 10.27 -14.08
CA LYS A 5 -3.63 9.13 -14.82
C LYS A 5 -2.52 8.27 -15.42
N GLU A 6 -1.49 8.92 -15.96
CA GLU A 6 -0.30 8.23 -16.47
C GLU A 6 0.42 7.50 -15.35
N LEU A 7 0.59 8.14 -14.19
CA LEU A 7 1.19 7.51 -13.02
C LEU A 7 0.33 6.33 -12.53
N GLN A 8 -0.98 6.51 -12.37
CA GLN A 8 -1.89 5.42 -11.96
C GLN A 8 -1.77 4.21 -12.89
N SER A 9 -1.77 4.46 -14.21
CA SER A 9 -1.68 3.40 -15.22
C SER A 9 -0.32 2.71 -15.17
N ALA A 10 0.76 3.46 -15.03
CA ALA A 10 2.10 2.89 -14.88
C ALA A 10 2.17 2.00 -13.63
N LEU A 11 1.78 2.52 -12.47
CA LEU A 11 1.85 1.78 -11.20
C LEU A 11 0.96 0.54 -11.20
N SER A 12 -0.28 0.66 -11.68
CA SER A 12 -1.24 -0.45 -11.77
C SER A 12 -0.88 -1.48 -12.84
N GLY A 13 -0.04 -1.12 -13.82
CA GLY A 13 0.51 -2.07 -14.77
C GLY A 13 1.62 -2.95 -14.17
N PHE A 14 2.32 -2.44 -13.14
CA PHE A 14 3.38 -3.19 -12.45
C PHE A 14 2.85 -4.00 -11.26
N SER A 15 1.77 -3.56 -10.60
CA SER A 15 1.09 -4.33 -9.56
C SER A 15 -0.04 -5.18 -10.15
N SER A 16 -0.27 -6.38 -9.60
CA SER A 16 -1.47 -7.17 -9.87
C SER A 16 -2.78 -6.53 -9.36
N GLN A 17 -2.68 -5.33 -8.78
CA GLN A 17 -3.77 -4.58 -8.17
C GLN A 17 -3.79 -3.15 -8.71
N SER A 18 -4.99 -2.62 -8.89
CA SER A 18 -5.19 -1.23 -9.30
C SER A 18 -4.95 -0.28 -8.12
N PHE A 19 -4.10 0.72 -8.31
CA PHE A 19 -3.98 1.81 -7.34
C PHE A 19 -5.16 2.76 -7.44
N SER A 20 -5.72 3.19 -6.31
CA SER A 20 -6.72 4.25 -6.31
C SER A 20 -6.09 5.60 -6.63
N LEU A 21 -6.85 6.54 -7.21
CA LEU A 21 -6.35 7.91 -7.45
C LEU A 21 -5.95 8.62 -6.15
N ARG A 22 -6.56 8.24 -5.02
CA ARG A 22 -6.21 8.78 -3.70
C ARG A 22 -4.77 8.44 -3.34
N THR A 23 -4.39 7.17 -3.45
CA THR A 23 -3.02 6.71 -3.21
C THR A 23 -2.05 7.34 -4.19
N VAL A 24 -2.43 7.46 -5.46
CA VAL A 24 -1.60 8.12 -6.48
C VAL A 24 -1.34 9.58 -6.11
N HIS A 25 -2.35 10.33 -5.68
CA HIS A 25 -2.19 11.71 -5.24
C HIS A 25 -1.36 11.82 -3.96
N LEU A 26 -1.50 10.88 -3.03
CA LEU A 26 -0.64 10.80 -1.83
C LEU A 26 0.83 10.63 -2.24
N LEU A 27 1.14 9.67 -3.12
CA LEU A 27 2.49 9.45 -3.63
C LEU A 27 3.03 10.70 -4.34
N MET A 28 2.24 11.34 -5.20
CA MET A 28 2.66 12.59 -5.85
C MET A 28 3.00 13.67 -4.83
N TYR A 29 2.17 13.83 -3.80
CA TYR A 29 2.40 14.81 -2.74
C TYR A 29 3.67 14.49 -1.94
N LEU A 30 3.86 13.24 -1.52
CA LEU A 30 5.01 12.80 -0.72
C LEU A 30 6.35 13.02 -1.44
N PHE A 31 6.39 12.85 -2.76
CA PHE A 31 7.65 12.92 -3.53
C PHE A 31 7.90 14.25 -4.23
N THR A 32 6.88 15.12 -4.35
CA THR A 32 7.05 16.48 -4.89
C THR A 32 7.01 17.56 -3.81
N ASN A 33 6.42 17.28 -2.64
CA ASN A 33 6.04 18.26 -1.63
C ASN A 33 5.16 19.39 -2.19
N THR A 34 4.37 19.10 -3.23
CA THR A 34 3.44 20.06 -3.85
C THR A 34 2.09 19.42 -4.10
N ASN A 35 1.06 20.25 -4.25
CA ASN A 35 -0.25 19.81 -4.73
C ASN A 35 -0.33 19.74 -6.26
N VAL A 36 0.79 19.92 -6.95
CA VAL A 36 0.84 19.81 -8.41
C VAL A 36 0.75 18.32 -8.75
N ARG A 37 -0.28 17.95 -9.53
CA ARG A 37 -0.50 16.57 -9.99
C ARG A 37 0.39 16.21 -11.17
N LYS A 38 1.67 16.52 -11.06
CA LYS A 38 2.69 16.23 -12.06
C LYS A 38 3.98 15.87 -11.39
N ILE A 39 4.62 14.81 -11.86
CA ILE A 39 5.94 14.40 -11.39
C ILE A 39 6.96 14.42 -12.53
N GLY A 40 8.20 14.74 -12.19
CA GLY A 40 9.34 14.63 -13.07
C GLY A 40 9.96 13.23 -13.04
N PRO A 41 10.94 12.95 -13.91
CA PRO A 41 11.62 11.66 -13.95
C PRO A 41 12.32 11.30 -12.63
N LYS A 42 12.91 12.28 -11.95
CA LYS A 42 13.61 12.08 -10.67
C LYS A 42 12.63 11.64 -9.56
N GLU A 43 11.50 12.31 -9.46
CA GLU A 43 10.46 12.00 -8.50
C GLU A 43 9.82 10.65 -8.82
N PHE A 44 9.57 10.36 -10.11
CA PHE A 44 9.08 9.06 -10.55
C PHE A 44 10.01 7.92 -10.16
N THR A 45 11.32 8.05 -10.38
CA THR A 45 12.30 7.05 -9.95
C THR A 45 12.26 6.83 -8.44
N SER A 46 12.09 7.90 -7.66
CA SER A 46 11.99 7.83 -6.19
C SER A 46 10.72 7.11 -5.73
N VAL A 47 9.56 7.43 -6.35
CA VAL A 47 8.29 6.73 -6.13
C VAL A 47 8.44 5.24 -6.46
N PHE A 48 9.02 4.93 -7.62
CA PHE A 48 9.18 3.56 -8.10
C PHE A 48 10.02 2.71 -7.14
N TYR A 49 11.19 3.18 -6.72
CA TYR A 49 12.03 2.44 -5.77
C TYR A 49 11.37 2.26 -4.40
N SER A 50 10.64 3.28 -3.93
CA SER A 50 9.92 3.20 -2.65
C SER A 50 8.81 2.16 -2.71
N LEU A 51 8.06 2.11 -3.81
CA LEU A 51 7.05 1.08 -4.05
C LEU A 51 7.67 -0.31 -4.17
N GLN A 52 8.84 -0.49 -4.79
CA GLN A 52 9.51 -1.79 -4.81
C GLN A 52 9.91 -2.25 -3.40
N ASN A 53 10.39 -1.34 -2.56
CA ASN A 53 10.74 -1.65 -1.18
C ASN A 53 9.49 -2.04 -0.36
N TRP A 54 8.43 -1.24 -0.43
CA TRP A 54 7.17 -1.54 0.26
C TRP A 54 6.51 -2.81 -0.25
N ARG A 55 6.64 -3.11 -1.55
CA ARG A 55 6.20 -4.38 -2.13
C ARG A 55 6.92 -5.56 -1.49
N GLY A 56 8.23 -5.50 -1.32
CA GLY A 56 8.99 -6.55 -0.66
C GLY A 56 8.58 -6.76 0.81
N ILE A 57 8.22 -5.70 1.52
CA ILE A 57 7.68 -5.79 2.89
C ILE A 57 6.29 -6.43 2.87
N PHE A 58 5.42 -6.00 1.96
CA PHE A 58 4.07 -6.55 1.82
C PHE A 58 4.10 -8.05 1.51
N GLU A 59 4.90 -8.47 0.55
CA GLU A 59 5.07 -9.89 0.17
C GLU A 59 5.70 -10.75 1.27
N ARG A 60 6.45 -10.12 2.20
CA ARG A 60 6.96 -10.82 3.38
C ARG A 60 5.83 -11.11 4.39
N PHE A 61 4.80 -10.26 4.44
CA PHE A 61 3.67 -10.41 5.34
C PHE A 61 2.56 -11.28 4.75
N ASP A 62 2.29 -11.15 3.44
CA ASP A 62 1.38 -12.00 2.65
C ASP A 62 2.03 -13.39 2.41
N ARG A 63 1.95 -14.25 3.41
CA ARG A 63 2.65 -15.56 3.44
C ARG A 63 2.01 -16.56 2.50
N ASP A 64 0.69 -16.47 2.32
CA ASP A 64 -0.05 -17.35 1.42
C ASP A 64 -0.05 -16.86 -0.04
N ARG A 65 0.49 -15.66 -0.30
CA ARG A 65 0.55 -15.01 -1.62
C ARG A 65 -0.84 -14.77 -2.22
N SER A 66 -1.83 -14.54 -1.37
CA SER A 66 -3.19 -14.22 -1.78
C SER A 66 -3.33 -12.81 -2.36
N GLY A 67 -2.28 -11.99 -2.25
CA GLY A 67 -2.25 -10.58 -2.64
C GLY A 67 -2.87 -9.67 -1.59
N ARG A 68 -3.21 -10.15 -0.40
CA ARG A 68 -3.83 -9.36 0.67
C ARG A 68 -3.23 -9.83 1.99
N ILE A 69 -3.16 -8.93 2.97
CA ILE A 69 -2.72 -9.30 4.32
C ILE A 69 -3.95 -9.49 5.19
N ASP A 70 -4.21 -10.72 5.62
CA ASP A 70 -5.30 -11.01 6.54
C ASP A 70 -4.93 -10.75 8.01
N ALA A 71 -5.88 -10.97 8.93
CA ALA A 71 -5.64 -10.75 10.35
C ALA A 71 -4.53 -11.66 10.94
N PRO A 72 -4.54 -12.99 10.72
CA PRO A 72 -3.43 -13.87 11.07
C PRO A 72 -2.06 -13.39 10.58
N GLU A 73 -1.96 -13.01 9.31
CA GLU A 73 -0.71 -12.52 8.69
C GLU A 73 -0.24 -11.21 9.30
N LEU A 74 -1.15 -10.26 9.51
CA LEU A 74 -0.83 -8.99 10.17
C LEU A 74 -0.35 -9.21 11.61
N ARG A 75 -0.97 -10.15 12.35
CA ARG A 75 -0.54 -10.50 13.70
C ARG A 75 0.89 -11.02 13.69
N ASP A 76 1.18 -11.95 12.80
CA ASP A 76 2.51 -12.56 12.69
C ASP A 76 3.56 -11.53 12.25
N ALA A 77 3.21 -10.64 11.32
CA ALA A 77 4.05 -9.52 10.91
C ALA A 77 4.39 -8.57 12.08
N LEU A 78 3.40 -8.22 12.89
CA LEU A 78 3.59 -7.36 14.07
C LEU A 78 4.47 -8.06 15.12
N LEU A 79 4.29 -9.37 15.32
CA LEU A 79 5.13 -10.17 16.21
C LEU A 79 6.58 -10.23 15.73
N ASP A 80 6.82 -10.41 14.41
CA ASP A 80 8.15 -10.37 13.80
C ASP A 80 8.85 -9.00 13.98
N LEU A 81 8.07 -7.93 14.11
CA LEU A 81 8.54 -6.58 14.42
C LEU A 81 8.71 -6.32 15.93
N GLY A 82 8.40 -7.30 16.79
CA GLY A 82 8.52 -7.21 18.24
C GLY A 82 7.27 -6.68 18.96
N TYR A 83 6.15 -6.53 18.27
CA TYR A 83 4.88 -6.06 18.84
C TYR A 83 3.93 -7.21 19.10
N SER A 84 3.53 -7.39 20.37
CA SER A 84 2.41 -8.26 20.74
C SER A 84 1.14 -7.43 20.81
N VAL A 85 0.21 -7.68 19.89
CA VAL A 85 -1.03 -6.91 19.75
C VAL A 85 -2.22 -7.78 20.14
N SER A 86 -3.18 -7.21 20.88
CA SER A 86 -4.38 -7.93 21.28
C SER A 86 -5.30 -8.19 20.07
N PRO A 87 -6.11 -9.26 20.09
CA PRO A 87 -7.05 -9.55 19.01
C PRO A 87 -7.98 -8.38 18.67
N THR A 88 -8.44 -7.64 19.69
CA THR A 88 -9.30 -6.46 19.49
C THR A 88 -8.59 -5.34 18.74
N VAL A 89 -7.32 -5.06 19.05
CA VAL A 89 -6.56 -4.04 18.33
C VAL A 89 -6.23 -4.50 16.92
N LEU A 90 -5.94 -5.79 16.73
CA LEU A 90 -5.72 -6.38 15.42
C LEU A 90 -6.94 -6.23 14.50
N ASP A 91 -8.13 -6.58 15.01
CA ASP A 91 -9.39 -6.41 14.28
C ASP A 91 -9.66 -4.94 13.92
N LEU A 92 -9.35 -4.00 14.82
CA LEU A 92 -9.46 -2.56 14.56
C LEU A 92 -8.49 -2.11 13.47
N LEU A 93 -7.24 -2.60 13.47
CA LEU A 93 -6.25 -2.28 12.44
C LEU A 93 -6.71 -2.80 11.08
N VAL A 94 -7.06 -4.08 10.98
CA VAL A 94 -7.56 -4.66 9.72
C VAL A 94 -8.80 -3.91 9.22
N SER A 95 -9.76 -3.63 10.11
CA SER A 95 -10.98 -2.90 9.73
C SER A 95 -10.73 -1.46 9.28
N LYS A 96 -9.72 -0.79 9.85
CA LYS A 96 -9.35 0.58 9.47
C LYS A 96 -8.78 0.66 8.05
N PHE A 97 -8.08 -0.38 7.60
CA PHE A 97 -7.43 -0.42 6.29
C PHE A 97 -8.19 -1.27 5.26
N ASP A 98 -9.25 -1.99 5.67
CA ASP A 98 -10.16 -2.69 4.77
C ASP A 98 -11.21 -1.72 4.17
N LYS A 99 -10.96 -1.25 2.94
CA LYS A 99 -11.91 -0.41 2.18
C LYS A 99 -13.14 -1.16 1.66
N THR A 100 -13.23 -2.48 1.80
CA THR A 100 -14.40 -3.27 1.36
C THR A 100 -15.58 -3.20 2.34
N GLY A 101 -15.44 -2.43 3.43
CA GLY A 101 -16.46 -2.31 4.47
C GLY A 101 -16.51 -3.54 5.38
N GLY A 102 -15.36 -4.18 5.63
CA GLY A 102 -15.24 -5.34 6.51
C GLY A 102 -15.68 -6.67 5.90
N LYS A 103 -15.91 -6.73 4.57
CA LYS A 103 -16.39 -7.95 3.90
C LYS A 103 -15.30 -8.99 3.73
N ASN A 104 -14.08 -8.55 3.44
CA ASN A 104 -12.94 -9.45 3.23
C ASN A 104 -11.99 -9.49 4.44
N LYS A 105 -12.04 -8.50 5.35
CA LYS A 105 -11.15 -8.39 6.53
C LYS A 105 -9.69 -8.63 6.17
N ALA A 106 -9.23 -7.96 5.11
CA ALA A 106 -7.87 -8.05 4.64
C ALA A 106 -7.40 -6.70 4.09
N VAL A 107 -6.11 -6.47 4.17
CA VAL A 107 -5.46 -5.24 3.71
C VAL A 107 -4.85 -5.49 2.34
N GLU A 108 -5.42 -4.85 1.32
CA GLU A 108 -4.87 -4.84 -0.04
C GLU A 108 -3.61 -3.98 -0.11
N TYR A 109 -2.77 -4.20 -1.12
CA TYR A 109 -1.50 -3.49 -1.26
C TYR A 109 -1.70 -1.97 -1.38
N ASP A 110 -2.71 -1.52 -2.13
CA ASP A 110 -3.05 -0.09 -2.24
C ASP A 110 -3.33 0.56 -0.88
N ASN A 111 -4.00 -0.17 0.02
CA ASN A 111 -4.36 0.31 1.36
C ASN A 111 -3.22 0.20 2.35
N PHE A 112 -2.28 -0.72 2.13
CA PHE A 112 -1.05 -0.80 2.90
C PHE A 112 -0.13 0.43 2.68
N ILE A 113 -0.25 1.09 1.52
CA ILE A 113 0.53 2.30 1.19
C ILE A 113 -0.07 3.58 1.82
N GLU A 114 -1.37 3.60 2.15
CA GLU A 114 -2.05 4.74 2.78
C GLU A 114 -1.89 4.78 4.31
#